data_AF-A0A8J3AXI2-F1
#
_entry.id   AF-A0A8J3AXI2-F1
#
_cell.length_a   1.000
_cell.length_b   1.000
_cell.length_c   1.000
_cell.angle_alpha   90.00
_cell.angle_beta   90.00
_cell.angle_gamma   90.00
#
_symmetry.space_group_name_H-M   'P 1'
#
loop_
_entity.id
_entity.type
_entity.pdbx_description
1 polymer ?
#
loop_
_entity_poly.entity_id
_entity_poly.type
_entity_poly.pdbx_seq_one_letter_code
_entity_poly.pdbx_strand_id
1 'polypeptide(L)' 'MNIELSLNHREKYKVLRKRNGIKLRSISKELEVSVPMLSMYENELANLSKEKENMYRLIILSNDTQL' A
#
# COMPACT_ATOMS: atom_id res chain seq x y z
N MET A 1 -4.48 3.67 29.34
CA MET A 1 -5.16 4.19 28.14
C MET A 1 -4.80 3.26 27.00
N ASN A 2 -5.63 2.25 26.72
CA ASN A 2 -5.42 1.34 25.60
C ASN A 2 -5.90 2.05 24.35
N ILE A 3 -4.97 2.65 23.61
CA ILE A 3 -5.27 3.19 22.29
C ILE A 3 -5.35 1.98 21.37
N GLU A 4 -6.55 1.47 21.14
CA GLU A 4 -6.80 0.67 19.94
C GLU A 4 -6.61 1.61 18.74
N LEU A 5 -5.37 1.71 18.26
CA LEU A 5 -5.04 2.39 17.02
C LEU A 5 -5.66 1.57 15.89
N SER A 6 -6.92 1.90 15.55
CA SER A 6 -7.50 1.52 14.27
C SER A 6 -6.59 2.07 13.18
N LEU A 7 -5.70 1.23 12.66
CA LEU A 7 -4.88 1.57 11.51
C LEU A 7 -5.79 2.07 10.37
N ASN A 8 -5.45 3.23 9.79
CA ASN A 8 -6.14 3.66 8.58
C ASN A 8 -5.89 2.64 7.44
N HIS A 9 -6.72 2.66 6.40
CA HIS A 9 -6.62 1.67 5.32
C HIS A 9 -5.23 1.65 4.66
N ARG A 10 -4.58 2.81 4.50
CA ARG A 10 -3.25 2.90 3.86
C ARG A 10 -2.17 2.24 4.69
N GLU A 11 -2.26 2.39 6.01
CA GLU A 11 -1.33 1.79 6.94
C GLU A 11 -1.51 0.27 7.04
N LYS A 12 -2.75 -0.23 6.97
CA LYS A 12 -3.04 -1.66 6.83
C LYS A 12 -2.36 -2.26 5.59
N TYR A 13 -2.53 -1.63 4.43
CA TYR A 13 -1.91 -2.12 3.19
C TYR A 13 -0.38 -1.97 3.20
N LYS A 14 0.17 -0.91 3.79
CA LYS A 14 1.61 -0.73 3.99
C LYS A 14 2.20 -1.87 4.83
N VAL A 15 1.55 -2.24 5.93
CA VAL A 15 1.96 -3.37 6.78
C VAL A 15 1.90 -4.66 5.99
N LEU A 16 0.79 -4.92 5.30
CA LEU A 16 0.62 -6.15 4.51
C LEU A 16 1.66 -6.26 3.38
N ARG A 17 1.90 -5.18 2.65
CA ARG A 17 2.94 -5.10 1.62
C ARG A 17 4.31 -5.46 2.18
N LYS A 18 4.67 -4.91 3.34
CA LYS A 18 5.95 -5.19 4.02
C LYS A 18 6.03 -6.64 4.47
N ARG A 19 4.94 -7.20 5.04
CA ARG A 19 4.85 -8.62 5.43
C ARG A 19 5.09 -9.54 4.23
N ASN A 20 4.51 -9.20 3.08
CA ASN A 20 4.63 -9.98 1.84
C ASN A 20 5.95 -9.71 1.08
N GLY A 21 6.85 -8.88 1.62
CA GLY A 21 8.14 -8.56 0.99
C GLY A 21 8.02 -7.78 -0.32
N ILE A 22 6.86 -7.21 -0.64
CA ILE A 22 6.62 -6.52 -1.91
C ILE A 22 7.32 -5.16 -1.89
N LYS A 23 8.26 -4.97 -2.83
CA LYS A 23 9.03 -3.73 -2.94
C LYS A 23 8.20 -2.65 -3.63
N LEU A 24 8.23 -1.42 -3.11
CA LEU A 24 7.59 -0.27 -3.75
C LEU A 24 8.04 -0.07 -5.21
N ARG A 25 9.30 -0.39 -5.54
CA ARG A 25 9.84 -0.34 -6.90
C ARG A 25 9.10 -1.28 -7.88
N SER A 26 8.57 -2.40 -7.41
CA SER A 26 7.81 -3.31 -8.27
C SER A 26 6.43 -2.71 -8.57
N ILE A 27 5.73 -2.27 -7.52
CA ILE A 27 4.41 -1.63 -7.63
C ILE A 27 4.49 -0.34 -8.47
N SER A 28 5.55 0.45 -8.29
CA SER A 28 5.73 1.72 -9.00
C SER A 28 5.81 1.54 -10.51
N LYS A 29 6.40 0.42 -10.97
CA LYS A 29 6.46 0.08 -12.40
C LYS A 29 5.09 -0.29 -12.94
N GLU A 30 4.31 -1.04 -12.19
CA GLU A 30 2.97 -1.51 -12.58
C GLU A 30 1.93 -0.39 -12.60
N LEU A 31 2.03 0.57 -11.67
CA LEU A 31 1.10 1.71 -11.56
C LEU A 31 1.55 2.94 -12.35
N GLU A 32 2.71 2.88 -12.99
CA GLU A 32 3.34 4.02 -13.67
C GLU A 32 3.37 5.28 -12.78
N VAL A 33 3.91 5.12 -11.58
CA VAL A 33 4.12 6.20 -10.61
C VAL A 33 5.53 6.15 -10.06
N SER A 34 6.00 7.24 -9.48
CA SER A 34 7.31 7.25 -8.84
C SER A 34 7.29 6.48 -7.51
N VAL A 35 8.41 5.87 -7.11
CA VAL A 35 8.56 5.27 -5.77
C VAL A 35 8.29 6.29 -4.65
N PRO A 36 8.78 7.56 -4.74
CA PRO A 36 8.39 8.61 -3.80
C PRO A 36 6.88 8.82 -3.69
N MET A 37 6.14 8.78 -4.80
CA MET A 37 4.68 8.94 -4.79
C MET A 37 3.99 7.86 -3.96
N LEU A 38 4.39 6.58 -4.14
CA LEU A 38 3.85 5.49 -3.32
C LEU A 38 4.25 5.62 -1.85
N SER A 39 5.48 6.06 -1.56
CA SER A 39 5.92 6.32 -0.19
C SER A 39 5.09 7.43 0.45
N MET A 40 4.84 8.53 -0.26
CA MET A 40 3.99 9.62 0.23
C MET A 40 2.56 9.15 0.45
N TYR A 41 2.01 8.36 -0.47
CA TYR A 41 0.68 7.76 -0.32
C TYR A 41 0.58 6.89 0.95
N GLU A 42 1.56 6.00 1.21
CA GLU A 42 1.63 5.14 2.40
C GLU A 42 1.81 5.90 3.73
N ASN A 43 2.16 7.19 3.68
CA ASN A 43 2.31 8.04 4.86
C ASN A 43 1.29 9.18 4.87
N GLU A 44 0.21 9.07 4.08
CA GLU A 44 -0.89 10.05 4.01
C GLU A 44 -0.45 11.45 3.55
N LEU A 45 0.69 11.57 2.87
CA LEU A 45 1.24 12.83 2.35
C LEU A 45 0.77 13.14 0.91
N ALA A 46 0.23 12.15 0.21
CA ALA A 46 -0.28 12.30 -1.15
C ALA A 46 -1.43 11.33 -1.43
N ASN A 47 -2.23 11.61 -2.45
CA ASN A 47 -3.32 10.75 -2.91
C ASN A 47 -2.96 10.13 -4.27
N LEU A 48 -3.30 8.85 -4.46
CA LEU A 48 -3.34 8.25 -5.79
C LEU A 48 -4.69 8.56 -6.46
N SER A 49 -4.77 8.40 -7.78
CA SER A 49 -6.08 8.29 -8.42
C SER A 49 -6.80 7.04 -7.90
N LYS A 50 -8.13 7.05 -7.91
CA LYS A 50 -8.95 5.91 -7.44
C LYS A 50 -8.58 4.59 -8.14
N GLU A 51 -8.29 4.66 -9.44
CA GLU A 51 -7.83 3.50 -10.23
C GLU A 51 -6.50 2.96 -9.72
N LYS A 52 -5.49 3.82 -9.55
CA LYS A 52 -4.17 3.43 -9.05
C LYS A 52 -4.21 2.94 -7.61
N GLU A 53 -5.07 3.53 -6.78
CA GLU A 53 -5.33 3.05 -5.44
C GLU A 53 -5.93 1.63 -5.45
N ASN A 54 -6.90 1.36 -6.32
CA ASN A 54 -7.47 0.02 -6.47
C ASN A 54 -6.41 -1.00 -6.93
N MET A 55 -5.59 -0.64 -7.93
CA MET A 55 -4.49 -1.50 -8.40
C MET A 55 -3.47 -1.78 -7.29
N TYR A 56 -3.04 -0.75 -6.55
CA TYR A 56 -2.14 -0.90 -5.40
C TYR A 56 -2.66 -1.94 -4.40
N ARG A 57 -3.95 -1.85 -4.05
CA ARG A 57 -4.59 -2.79 -3.12
C ARG A 57 -4.66 -4.20 -3.69
N LEU A 58 -5.03 -4.36 -4.96
CA LEU A 58 -5.10 -5.65 -5.62
C LEU A 58 -3.75 -6.35 -5.66
N ILE A 59 -2.67 -5.63 -6.01
CA ILE A 59 -1.31 -6.19 -6.02
C ILE A 59 -0.96 -6.74 -4.63
N ILE A 60 -1.29 -6.02 -3.56
CA ILE A 60 -0.96 -6.44 -2.20
C ILE A 60 -1.81 -7.64 -1.76
N LEU A 61 -3.12 -7.61 -2.03
CA LEU A 61 -4.07 -8.65 -1.64
C LEU A 61 -3.88 -9.97 -2.41
N SER A 62 -3.56 -9.91 -3.71
CA SER A 62 -3.29 -11.10 -4.52
C SER A 62 -2.04 -11.87 -4.06
N ASN A 63 -1.15 -11.22 -3.32
CA ASN A 63 0.05 -11.83 -2.75
C ASN A 63 -0.14 -12.28 -1.29
N ASP A 64 -1.30 -12.05 -0.67
CA ASP A 64 -1.60 -12.54 0.68
C ASP A 64 -2.17 -13.95 0.58
N THR A 65 -1.28 -14.94 0.42
CA THR A 65 -1.64 -16.36 0.48
C THR A 65 -1.69 -16.78 1.95
N GLN A 66 -2.77 -16.42 2.64
CA GLN A 66 -3.21 -17.10 3.86
C GLN A 66 -4.69 -17.48 3.71
N LEU A 67 -4.92 -18.56 2.95
CA LEU A 67 -5.88 -19.60 3.28
C LEU A 67 -5.09 -20.84 3.71
#